data_AF-A0A925P8C5-F1
#
_entry.id   AF-A0A925P8C5-F1
#
_cell.length_a   1.000
_cell.length_b   1.000
_cell.length_c   1.000
_cell.angle_alpha   90.00
_cell.angle_beta   90.00
_cell.angle_gamma   90.00
#
_symmetry.space_group_name_H-M   'P 1'
#
loop_
_entity.id
_entity.type
_entity.pdbx_description
1 polymer ?
#
loop_
_entity_poly.entity_id
_entity_poly.type
_entity_poly.pdbx_seq_one_letter_code
_entity_poly.pdbx_strand_id
1 'polypeptide(L)' 'MIKLLWHDGIGLCMLTKRLEQGQFVWPSATSGGRIALSAPQLAALLDGCEWRAPAPVRRPELAG' A
#
# COMPACT_ATOMS: atom_id res chain seq x y z
N MET A 1 -9.24 5.66 1.92
CA MET A 1 -9.03 4.98 3.23
C MET A 1 -8.81 3.51 2.94
N ILE A 2 -7.76 2.91 3.48
CA ILE A 2 -7.44 1.48 3.30
C ILE A 2 -7.52 0.79 4.65
N LYS A 3 -8.08 -0.41 4.66
CA LYS A 3 -8.07 -1.32 5.80
C LYS A 3 -7.35 -2.60 5.38
N LEU A 4 -6.33 -2.98 6.13
CA LEU A 4 -5.57 -4.21 5.94
C LEU A 4 -5.77 -5.11 7.15
N LEU A 5 -5.87 -6.41 6.89
CA LEU A 5 -5.90 -7.46 7.90
C LEU A 5 -4.85 -8.50 7.52
N TRP A 6 -3.91 -8.81 8.41
CA TRP A 6 -2.90 -9.84 8.19
C TRP A 6 -2.55 -10.58 9.49
N HIS A 7 -1.96 -11.76 9.35
CA HIS A 7 -1.44 -12.54 10.47
C HIS A 7 0.08 -12.45 10.45
N ASP A 8 0.70 -12.00 11.54
CA ASP A 8 2.16 -11.82 11.64
C ASP A 8 2.91 -13.11 12.05
N GLY A 9 2.16 -14.16 12.34
CA GLY A 9 2.66 -15.44 12.83
C GLY A 9 2.37 -15.69 14.31
N ILE A 10 2.05 -14.63 15.06
CA ILE A 10 1.71 -14.68 16.49
C ILE A 10 0.24 -14.29 16.70
N GLY A 11 -0.28 -13.38 15.90
CA GLY A 11 -1.65 -12.93 15.99
C GLY A 11 -2.15 -12.18 14.76
N LEU A 12 -3.36 -11.67 14.89
CA LEU A 12 -4.04 -10.91 13.84
C LEU A 12 -3.80 -9.41 14.04
N CYS A 13 -3.29 -8.75 13.01
CA CYS A 13 -3.05 -7.31 13.00
C CYS A 13 -4.01 -6.62 12.03
N MET A 14 -4.56 -5.48 12.46
CA MET A 14 -5.39 -4.61 11.62
C MET A 14 -4.75 -3.23 11.50
N LEU A 15 -4.61 -2.76 10.26
CA LEU A 15 -4.15 -1.41 9.97
C LEU A 15 -5.23 -0.66 9.22
N THR A 16 -5.47 0.58 9.65
CA THR A 16 -6.32 1.53 8.92
C THR A 16 -5.49 2.76 8.58
N LYS A 17 -5.39 3.09 7.30
CA LYS A 17 -4.67 4.29 6.82
C LYS A 17 -5.56 5.15 5.95
N ARG A 18 -5.61 6.44 6.25
CA ARG A 18 -6.17 7.44 5.33
C ARG A 18 -5.05 7.87 4.39
N LEU A 19 -5.29 7.72 3.09
CA LEU A 19 -4.40 8.28 2.09
C LEU A 19 -4.70 9.78 1.99
N GLU A 20 -3.67 10.60 2.05
CA GLU A 20 -3.80 12.05 1.89
C GLU A 20 -3.85 12.45 0.41
N GLN A 21 -3.29 11.61 -0.47
CA GLN A 21 -3.34 11.73 -1.92
C GLN A 21 -3.38 10.35 -2.57
N GLY A 22 -3.99 10.27 -3.75
CA GLY A 22 -4.08 9.03 -4.54
C GLY A 22 -5.16 8.06 -4.06
N GLN A 23 -5.27 6.94 -4.80
CA GLN A 23 -6.17 5.84 -4.48
C GLN A 23 -5.39 4.54 -4.52
N PHE A 24 -5.61 3.68 -3.53
CA PHE A 24 -5.09 2.32 -3.58
C PHE A 24 -6.08 1.43 -4.32
N VAL A 25 -5.72 1.03 -5.53
CA VAL A 25 -6.50 0.09 -6.33
C VAL A 25 -6.00 -1.32 -6.01
N TRP A 26 -6.89 -2.19 -5.54
CA TRP A 26 -6.53 -3.58 -5.35
C TRP A 26 -6.25 -4.25 -6.71
N PRO A 27 -5.21 -5.09 -6.82
CA PRO A 27 -5.10 -5.99 -7.95
C PRO A 27 -6.40 -6.78 -8.07
N SER A 28 -6.96 -6.86 -9.27
CA SER A 28 -8.08 -7.75 -9.55
C SER A 28 -7.69 -9.12 -9.03
N ALA A 29 -8.32 -9.55 -7.95
CA ALA A 29 -7.93 -10.76 -7.26
C ALA A 29 -8.11 -11.91 -8.25
N THR A 30 -7.01 -12.40 -8.82
CA THR A 30 -6.99 -13.64 -9.57
C THR A 30 -7.29 -14.74 -8.55
N SER A 31 -8.57 -15.01 -8.34
CA SER A 31 -9.13 -16.09 -7.53
C SER A 31 -8.75 -16.09 -6.03
N GLY A 32 -9.69 -15.72 -5.15
CA GLY A 32 -9.69 -16.23 -3.76
C GLY A 32 -9.32 -15.28 -2.62
N GLY A 33 -9.42 -13.96 -2.80
CA GLY A 33 -9.55 -13.02 -1.66
C GLY A 33 -8.33 -12.84 -0.74
N ARG A 34 -7.15 -13.33 -1.12
CA ARG A 34 -5.89 -13.17 -0.37
C ARG A 34 -4.77 -12.76 -1.32
N ILE A 35 -3.97 -11.78 -0.92
CA ILE A 35 -2.83 -11.29 -1.68
C ILE A 35 -1.61 -11.39 -0.77
N ALA A 36 -0.58 -12.12 -1.22
CA ALA A 36 0.72 -12.10 -0.56
C ALA A 36 1.47 -10.82 -0.95
N LEU A 37 1.96 -10.09 0.05
CA LEU A 37 2.76 -8.88 -0.14
C LEU A 37 4.16 -9.10 0.42
N SER A 38 5.17 -8.70 -0.33
CA SER A 38 6.53 -8.56 0.20
C SER A 38 6.65 -7.29 1.05
N ALA A 39 7.68 -7.21 1.90
CA ALA A 39 7.95 -6.03 2.71
C ALA A 39 7.97 -4.70 1.90
N PRO A 40 8.64 -4.58 0.73
CA PRO A 40 8.59 -3.36 -0.07
C PRO A 40 7.21 -3.08 -0.69
N GLN A 41 6.42 -4.10 -1.01
CA GLN A 41 5.05 -3.91 -1.49
C GLN A 41 4.13 -3.41 -0.37
N LEU A 42 4.33 -3.90 0.86
CA LEU A 42 3.65 -3.38 2.04
C LEU A 42 4.03 -1.92 2.28
N ALA A 43 5.33 -1.57 2.22
CA ALA A 43 5.78 -0.18 2.36
C ALA A 43 5.14 0.76 1.32
N ALA A 44 5.13 0.37 0.04
CA ALA A 44 4.49 1.16 -1.01
C ALA A 44 2.98 1.36 -0.78
N LEU A 45 2.29 0.31 -0.29
CA LEU A 45 0.88 0.37 0.11
C LEU A 45 0.66 1.33 1.29
N LEU A 46 1.57 1.34 2.26
CA LEU A 46 1.54 2.29 3.36
C LEU A 46 1.78 3.70 2.86
N ASP A 47 2.73 3.94 1.96
CA ASP A 47 3.04 5.28 1.48
C ASP A 47 1.98 5.85 0.53
N GLY A 48 0.98 5.05 0.14
CA GLY A 48 -0.07 5.47 -0.78
C GLY A 48 0.39 5.58 -2.23
N CYS A 49 1.56 5.02 -2.56
CA CYS A 49 2.05 4.96 -3.93
C CYS A 49 1.16 4.04 -4.77
N GLU A 50 0.88 4.45 -6.01
CA GLU A 50 0.23 3.58 -6.98
C GLU A 50 1.06 2.31 -7.18
N TRP A 51 0.40 1.17 -6.98
CA TRP A 51 0.98 -0.16 -7.24
C TRP A 51 1.20 -0.43 -8.75
N ARG A 52 0.50 0.33 -9.61
CA ARG A 52 0.66 0.33 -11.07
C ARG A 52 1.59 1.48 -11.46
N ALA A 53 2.88 1.18 -11.47
CA ALA A 53 3.98 2.09 -11.77
C ALA A 53 4.28 3.13 -10.68
N PRO A 54 5.58 3.38 -10.40
CA PRO A 54 5.96 4.46 -9.50
C PRO A 54 5.39 5.76 -10.05
N ALA A 55 4.57 6.45 -9.25
CA ALA A 55 4.21 7.83 -9.53
C ALA A 55 5.51 8.61 -9.75
N PRO A 56 5.59 9.50 -10.76
CA PRO A 56 6.81 10.23 -11.05
C PRO A 56 7.29 10.91 -9.77
N VAL A 57 8.54 10.63 -9.38
CA VAL A 57 9.19 11.20 -8.19
C VAL A 57 9.13 12.71 -8.33
N ARG A 58 8.33 13.38 -7.48
CA ARG A 58 8.33 14.85 -7.44
C ARG A 58 9.70 15.29 -6.94
N ARG A 59 10.44 16.00 -7.79
CA ARG A 59 11.62 16.75 -7.33
C ARG A 59 11.13 17.84 -6.36
N PRO A 60 11.73 17.96 -5.17
CA PRO A 60 11.39 19.05 -4.26
C PRO A 60 11.66 20.40 -4.95
N GLU A 61 10.69 21.31 -4.88
CA GLU A 61 10.77 22.62 -5.55
C GLU A 61 11.75 23.59 -4.84
N LEU A 62 12.17 23.25 -3.62
CA LEU A 62 13.23 23.93 -2.89
C LEU A 62 14.12 22.87 -2.23
N ALA A 63 15.34 22.72 -2.75
CA ALA A 63 16.47 22.29 -1.95
C ALA A 63 17.04 23.57 -1.33
N GLY A 64 16.86 23.72 -0.01
CA GLY A 64 17.53 24.77 0.76
C GLY A 64 19.03 24.56 0.82
#